data_AF-A0A1C5Y3N2-F1
#
_entry.id   AF-A0A1C5Y3N2-F1
#
_cell.length_a   1.000
_cell.length_b   1.000
_cell.length_c   1.000
_cell.angle_alpha   90.00
_cell.angle_beta   90.00
_cell.angle_gamma   90.00
#
_symmetry.space_group_name_H-M   'P 1'
#
loop_
_entity.id
_entity.type
_entity.pdbx_description
1 polymer ?
#
loop_
_entity_poly.entity_id
_entity_poly.type
_entity_poly.pdbx_seq_one_letter_code
_entity_poly.pdbx_strand_id
1 'polypeptide(L)'
;MNSRAMLLKRLQVCDFVLTEVGLFLDTHPNDKEALAYYHKYLALKQETQTEFTRRFGTVSRYEPKNSDTWDWVDNPWPWDNSEG
;
A
#
# COMPACT_ATOMS: atom_id res chain seq x y z
N MET A 1 -12.25 14.87 0.75
CA MET A 1 -11.47 13.70 0.30
C MET A 1 -12.00 12.47 1.02
N ASN A 2 -12.44 11.45 0.28
CA ASN A 2 -12.92 10.18 0.84
C ASN A 2 -11.78 9.48 1.61
N SER A 3 -12.04 8.96 2.82
CA SER A 3 -11.02 8.27 3.64
C SER A 3 -10.35 7.11 2.92
N ARG A 4 -11.09 6.42 2.02
CA ARG A 4 -10.54 5.34 1.19
C ARG A 4 -9.45 5.87 0.25
N ALA A 5 -9.74 6.97 -0.45
CA ALA A 5 -8.81 7.61 -1.38
C ALA A 5 -7.54 8.12 -0.66
N MET A 6 -7.68 8.63 0.57
CA MET A 6 -6.53 9.07 1.37
C MET A 6 -5.60 7.91 1.74
N LEU A 7 -6.16 6.77 2.17
CA LEU A 7 -5.37 5.60 2.54
C LEU A 7 -4.73 4.94 1.31
N LEU A 8 -5.43 4.86 0.17
CA LEU A 8 -4.84 4.43 -1.10
C LEU A 8 -3.70 5.35 -1.52
N LYS A 9 -3.90 6.67 -1.43
CA LYS A 9 -2.84 7.63 -1.78
C LYS A 9 -1.61 7.47 -0.88
N ARG A 10 -1.81 7.22 0.42
CA ARG A 10 -0.72 6.98 1.36
C ARG A 10 0.03 5.67 1.04
N LEU A 11 -0.67 4.61 0.67
CA LEU A 11 -0.04 3.37 0.17
C LEU A 11 0.81 3.63 -1.06
N GLN A 12 0.26 4.33 -2.07
CA GLN A 12 0.99 4.68 -3.29
C GLN A 12 2.26 5.51 -3.02
N VAL A 13 2.19 6.46 -2.08
CA VAL A 13 3.37 7.25 -1.67
C VAL A 13 4.40 6.35 -1.01
N CYS A 14 3.99 5.43 -0.13
CA CYS A 14 4.93 4.50 0.48
C CYS A 14 5.58 3.57 -0.56
N ASP A 15 4.81 3.07 -1.53
CA ASP A 15 5.32 2.25 -2.62
C ASP A 15 6.36 2.99 -3.45
N PHE A 16 6.06 4.23 -3.85
CA PHE A 16 7.01 5.08 -4.57
C PHE A 16 8.31 5.27 -3.78
N VAL A 17 8.22 5.64 -2.50
CA VAL A 17 9.42 5.85 -1.67
C VAL A 17 10.24 4.57 -1.51
N LEU A 18 9.59 3.43 -1.28
CA LEU A 18 10.30 2.15 -1.17
C LEU A 18 11.01 1.78 -2.46
N THR A 19 10.39 2.01 -3.63
CA THR A 19 11.03 1.79 -4.93
C THR A 19 12.25 2.70 -5.14
N GLU A 20 12.12 4.00 -4.91
CA GLU A 20 13.22 4.95 -5.12
C GLU A 20 14.39 4.70 -4.16
N VAL A 21 14.09 4.44 -2.88
CA VAL A 21 15.14 4.17 -1.88
C VAL A 21 15.79 2.81 -2.14
N GLY A 22 15.02 1.81 -2.59
CA GLY A 22 15.57 0.53 -3.04
C GLY A 22 16.56 0.71 -4.19
N LEU A 23 16.19 1.48 -5.21
CA LEU A 23 17.07 1.78 -6.35
C LEU A 23 18.35 2.51 -5.92
N PHE A 24 18.26 3.42 -4.94
CA PHE A 24 19.44 4.06 -4.37
C PHE A 24 20.34 3.04 -3.64
N LEU A 25 19.75 2.17 -2.82
CA LEU A 25 20.47 1.14 -2.06
C LEU A 25 21.15 0.10 -2.95
N ASP A 26 20.65 -0.17 -4.16
CA ASP A 26 21.31 -1.05 -5.14
C ASP A 26 22.74 -0.58 -5.47
N THR A 27 22.99 0.73 -5.37
CA THR A 27 24.32 1.34 -5.59
C THR A 27 25.03 1.70 -4.29
N HIS A 28 24.31 1.85 -3.18
CA HIS A 28 24.83 2.23 -1.86
C HIS A 28 24.34 1.28 -0.76
N PRO A 29 24.68 -0.02 -0.79
CA PRO A 29 24.03 -1.05 0.04
C PRO A 29 24.30 -0.91 1.54
N ASN A 30 25.34 -0.18 1.92
CA ASN A 30 25.73 0.02 3.32
C ASN A 30 25.33 1.39 3.87
N ASP A 31 24.56 2.19 3.11
CA ASP A 31 24.08 3.49 3.57
C ASP A 31 23.04 3.30 4.68
N LYS A 32 23.45 3.63 5.91
CA LYS A 32 22.63 3.42 7.11
C LYS A 32 21.42 4.34 7.17
N GLU A 33 21.51 5.54 6.59
CA GLU A 33 20.41 6.49 6.59
C GLU A 33 19.34 6.04 5.60
N ALA A 34 19.74 5.64 4.39
CA ALA A 34 18.85 5.09 3.38
C ALA A 34 18.16 3.80 3.88
N LEU A 35 18.88 2.91 4.56
CA LEU A 35 18.31 1.71 5.17
C LEU A 35 17.29 2.04 6.28
N ALA A 36 17.61 2.98 7.18
CA ALA A 36 16.68 3.41 8.22
C ALA A 36 15.42 4.05 7.61
N TYR A 37 15.58 4.84 6.55
CA TYR A 37 14.48 5.47 5.83
C TYR A 37 13.61 4.42 5.11
N TYR A 38 14.22 3.43 4.47
CA TYR A 38 13.52 2.30 3.85
C TYR A 38 12.66 1.54 4.87
N HIS A 39 13.24 1.16 6.01
CA HIS A 39 12.52 0.45 7.06
C HIS A 39 11.36 1.27 7.64
N LYS A 40 11.55 2.57 7.83
CA LYS A 40 10.49 3.48 8.29
C LYS A 40 9.29 3.47 7.33
N TYR A 41 9.53 3.57 6.02
CA TYR A 41 8.44 3.56 5.03
C TYR A 41 7.82 2.18 4.84
N LEU A 42 8.59 1.11 5.05
CA LEU A 42 8.07 -0.25 5.04
C LEU A 42 7.07 -0.46 6.19
N ALA A 43 7.42 -0.02 7.40
CA ALA A 43 6.51 -0.04 8.55
C ALA A 43 5.26 0.81 8.29
N LEU A 44 5.42 2.00 7.72
CA LEU A 44 4.30 2.89 7.38
C LEU A 44 3.34 2.28 6.35
N LYS A 45 3.88 1.57 5.35
CA LYS A 45 3.10 0.85 4.36
C LYS A 45 2.27 -0.24 5.02
N GLN A 46 2.87 -1.07 5.87
CA GLN A 46 2.17 -2.13 6.61
C GLN A 46 1.10 -1.56 7.54
N GLU A 47 1.45 -0.48 8.24
CA GLU A 47 0.58 0.49 8.94
C GLU A 47 -0.75 0.73 8.20
N THR A 48 -0.56 1.38 7.05
CA THR A 48 -1.63 1.89 6.20
C THR A 48 -2.40 0.75 5.52
N GLN A 49 -1.72 -0.32 5.11
CA GLN A 49 -2.33 -1.48 4.47
C GLN A 49 -3.25 -2.21 5.44
N THR A 50 -2.82 -2.39 6.69
CA THR A 50 -3.64 -2.97 7.75
C THR A 50 -4.89 -2.13 8.01
N GLU A 51 -4.73 -0.79 8.12
CA GLU A 51 -5.87 0.11 8.30
C GLU A 51 -6.83 0.05 7.11
N PHE A 52 -6.30 0.07 5.88
CA PHE A 52 -7.11 -0.01 4.67
C PHE A 52 -7.88 -1.33 4.60
N THR A 53 -7.18 -2.46 4.79
CA THR A 53 -7.79 -3.79 4.73
C THR A 53 -8.87 -3.97 5.78
N ARG A 54 -8.66 -3.46 7.00
CA ARG A 54 -9.68 -3.47 8.06
C ARG A 54 -10.94 -2.70 7.68
N ARG A 55 -10.82 -1.59 6.93
CA ARG A 55 -11.93 -0.67 6.63
C ARG A 55 -12.63 -0.95 5.31
N PHE A 56 -11.90 -1.44 4.31
CA PHE A 56 -12.37 -1.53 2.92
C PHE A 56 -12.07 -2.89 2.27
N GLY A 57 -11.49 -3.85 3.00
CA GLY A 57 -11.05 -5.13 2.46
C GLY A 57 -9.70 -5.07 1.75
N THR A 58 -9.20 -6.23 1.32
CA THR A 58 -7.82 -6.41 0.84
C THR A 58 -7.50 -5.50 -0.35
N VAL A 59 -6.26 -5.00 -0.38
CA VAL A 59 -5.74 -4.21 -1.50
C VAL A 59 -5.22 -5.10 -2.64
N SER A 60 -4.98 -6.39 -2.33
CA SER A 60 -4.41 -7.38 -3.25
C SER A 60 -5.33 -8.57 -3.41
N ARG A 61 -5.45 -9.06 -4.66
CA ARG A 61 -6.16 -10.30 -5.01
C ARG A 61 -5.50 -11.56 -4.47
N TYR A 62 -4.25 -11.46 -4.03
CA TYR A 62 -3.45 -12.58 -3.53
C TYR A 62 -3.41 -12.66 -1.99
N GLU A 63 -4.02 -11.70 -1.31
CA GLU A 63 -4.15 -11.77 0.15
C GLU A 63 -5.25 -12.76 0.52
N PRO A 64 -5.00 -13.69 1.46
CA PRO A 64 -6.00 -14.63 1.91
C PRO A 64 -7.16 -13.86 2.56
N LYS A 65 -8.34 -13.92 1.94
CA LYS A 65 -9.60 -13.54 2.57
C LYS A 65 -10.19 -14.78 3.24
N ASN A 66 -10.61 -14.65 4.51
CA ASN A 66 -11.50 -15.62 5.13
C ASN A 66 -12.92 -15.40 4.61
N SER A 67 -13.12 -15.59 3.31
CA SER A 67 -14.40 -15.47 2.63
C SER A 67 -14.62 -16.72 1.79
N ASP A 68 -15.81 -17.31 1.92
CA ASP A 68 -16.28 -18.42 1.08
C ASP A 68 -16.70 -17.94 -0.33
N THR A 69 -16.52 -16.65 -0.65
CA THR A 69 -16.93 -16.00 -1.90
C THR A 69 -15.79 -15.21 -2.58
N TRP A 70 -15.87 -15.07 -3.91
CA TRP A 70 -14.89 -14.35 -4.73
C TRP A 70 -15.12 -12.83 -4.68
N ASP A 71 -14.75 -12.22 -3.56
CA ASP A 71 -15.07 -10.80 -3.28
C ASP A 71 -14.05 -9.81 -3.86
N TRP A 72 -13.26 -10.22 -4.86
CA TRP A 72 -12.32 -9.31 -5.53
C TRP A 72 -13.06 -8.35 -6.47
N VAL A 73 -14.18 -8.80 -7.05
CA VAL A 73 -14.99 -8.02 -8.00
C VAL A 73 -15.97 -7.05 -7.31
N ASP A 74 -16.22 -7.24 -6.01
CA ASP A 74 -17.24 -6.47 -5.26
C ASP A 74 -16.74 -5.11 -4.75
N ASN A 75 -15.44 -4.86 -4.82
CA ASN A 75 -14.86 -3.58 -4.43
C ASN A 75 -14.80 -2.63 -5.65
N PRO A 76 -15.16 -1.34 -5.48
CA PRO A 76 -15.04 -0.36 -6.57
C PRO A 76 -13.59 -0.28 -7.01
N TRP A 77 -13.37 -0.40 -8.33
CA TRP A 77 -12.03 -0.42 -8.88
C TRP A 77 -11.29 0.89 -8.56
N PRO A 78 -9.95 0.87 -8.41
CA PRO A 78 -9.18 2.06 -8.09
C PRO A 78 -9.30 3.21 -9.12
N TRP A 79 -9.72 2.88 -10.35
CA TRP A 79 -9.97 3.82 -11.45
C TRP A 79 -11.46 4.03 -11.75
N ASP A 80 -12.35 3.43 -10.96
CA ASP A 80 -13.78 3.64 -11.11
C ASP A 80 -14.15 4.98 -10.48
N ASN A 81 -14.31 6.00 -11.31
CA ASN A 81 -14.76 7.34 -10.90
C ASN A 81 -16.30 7.42 -10.82
N SER A 82 -17.01 6.30 -10.72
CA SER A 82 -18.47 6.26 -10.56
C SER A 82 -18.90 6.67 -9.14
N GLU A 83 -18.42 7.79 -8.64
CA GLU A 83 -19.16 8.60 -7.67
C GLU A 83 -19.76 9.77 -8.45
N GLY A 84 -20.94 9.50 -9.03
CA GLY A 84 -21.90 10.50 -9.50
C GLY A 84 -23.17 10.36 -8.68
#